data_AF-A0A6N7LXS9-F1
#
_entry.id   AF-A0A6N7LXS9-F1
#
_cell.length_a   1.000
_cell.length_b   1.000
_cell.length_c   1.000
_cell.angle_alpha   90.00
_cell.angle_beta   90.00
_cell.angle_gamma   90.00
#
_symmetry.space_group_name_H-M   'P 1'
#
loop_
_entity.id
_entity.type
_entity.pdbx_description
1 polymer ?
#
loop_
_entity_poly.entity_id
_entity_poly.type
_entity_poly.pdbx_seq_one_letter_code
_entity_poly.pdbx_strand_id
1 'polypeptide(L)' 'MNYPDFLHHEDVASLSSESSVKDITEAMNLSRKLKHWLDRSRAIDVIALRTETSADLLKRLLPEIGGDPDDR' A
#
# COMPACT_ATOMS: atom_id res chain seq x y z
N MET A 1 4.83 12.05 2.20
CA MET A 1 4.52 11.44 3.50
C MET A 1 5.76 10.70 4.01
N ASN A 2 5.97 10.63 5.32
CA ASN A 2 7.01 9.76 5.91
C ASN A 2 6.38 8.42 6.38
N TYR A 3 7.19 7.41 6.69
CA TYR A 3 6.68 6.09 7.05
C TYR A 3 5.88 6.05 8.37
N PRO A 4 6.30 6.73 9.46
CA PRO A 4 5.48 6.85 10.65
C PRO A 4 4.10 7.46 10.40
N ASP A 5 3.99 8.53 9.60
CA ASP A 5 2.71 9.16 9.26
C ASP A 5 1.78 8.18 8.51
N PHE A 6 2.35 7.33 7.65
CA PHE A 6 1.60 6.30 6.94
C PHE A 6 1.00 5.25 7.90
N LEU A 7 1.77 4.77 8.88
CA LEU A 7 1.31 3.74 9.82
C LEU A 7 0.15 4.21 10.71
N HIS A 8 0.10 5.52 11.00
CA HIS A 8 -0.94 6.12 11.83
C HIS A 8 -2.10 6.71 11.02
N HIS A 9 -2.07 6.62 9.69
CA HIS A 9 -3.16 7.07 8.84
C HIS A 9 -4.40 6.18 9.04
N GLU A 10 -5.59 6.78 9.13
CA GLU A 10 -6.85 6.06 9.41
C GLU A 10 -7.09 4.89 8.45
N ASP A 11 -6.98 5.14 7.15
CA ASP A 11 -7.14 4.12 6.08
C ASP A 11 -6.15 2.94 6.15
N VAL A 12 -5.05 3.06 6.92
CA VAL A 12 -4.07 1.99 7.12
C VAL A 12 -4.28 1.32 8.48
N ALA A 13 -4.56 2.12 9.51
CA ALA A 13 -4.76 1.67 10.87
C ALA A 13 -6.05 0.82 11.00
N SER A 14 -7.08 1.13 10.21
CA SER A 14 -8.38 0.45 10.20
C SER A 14 -8.41 -0.85 9.39
N LEU A 15 -7.37 -1.16 8.62
CA LEU A 15 -7.34 -2.37 7.79
C LEU A 15 -7.41 -3.64 8.64
N SER A 16 -8.20 -4.60 8.14
CA SER A 16 -8.38 -5.94 8.67
C SER A 16 -8.59 -6.95 7.53
N SER A 17 -8.70 -8.23 7.85
CA SER A 17 -8.97 -9.30 6.88
C SER A 17 -10.33 -9.17 6.17
N GLU A 18 -11.28 -8.43 6.76
CA GLU A 18 -12.61 -8.17 6.17
C GLU A 18 -12.67 -6.85 5.38
N SER A 19 -11.55 -6.10 5.31
CA SER A 19 -11.51 -4.82 4.59
C SER A 19 -11.84 -4.99 3.11
N SER A 20 -12.57 -4.02 2.57
CA SER A 20 -12.99 -4.07 1.18
C SER A 20 -11.84 -3.80 0.23
N VAL A 21 -11.98 -4.23 -1.04
CA VAL A 21 -11.01 -3.91 -2.11
C VAL A 21 -10.78 -2.39 -2.21
N LYS A 22 -11.80 -1.57 -1.92
CA LYS A 22 -11.69 -0.11 -1.92
C LYS A 22 -10.73 0.37 -0.83
N ASP A 23 -10.91 -0.09 0.42
CA ASP A 23 -10.08 0.32 1.56
C ASP A 23 -8.61 -0.09 1.34
N ILE A 24 -8.39 -1.31 0.81
CA ILE A 24 -7.07 -1.80 0.43
C ILE A 24 -6.46 -0.89 -0.65
N THR A 25 -7.25 -0.47 -1.64
CA THR A 25 -6.79 0.41 -2.72
C THR A 25 -6.42 1.80 -2.19
N GLU A 26 -7.17 2.35 -1.24
CA GLU A 26 -6.87 3.64 -0.60
C GLU A 26 -5.54 3.58 0.17
N ALA A 27 -5.34 2.53 0.98
CA ALA A 27 -4.07 2.30 1.67
C ALA A 27 -2.89 2.10 0.70
N MET A 28 -3.11 1.38 -0.41
CA MET A 28 -2.11 1.21 -1.46
C MET A 28 -1.74 2.55 -2.10
N ASN A 29 -2.71 3.44 -2.35
CA ASN A 29 -2.47 4.79 -2.85
C ASN A 29 -1.71 5.67 -1.84
N LEU A 30 -1.94 5.50 -0.53
CA LEU A 30 -1.15 6.18 0.49
C LEU A 30 0.30 5.70 0.50
N SER A 31 0.54 4.39 0.35
CA SER A 31 1.90 3.84 0.30
C SER A 31 2.73 4.49 -0.83
N ARG A 32 2.12 4.79 -1.98
CA ARG A 32 2.77 5.47 -3.11
C ARG A 32 3.25 6.89 -2.79
N LYS A 33 2.66 7.55 -1.80
CA LYS A 33 3.06 8.91 -1.36
C LYS A 33 4.31 8.91 -0.46
N LEU A 34 4.86 7.73 -0.13
CA LEU A 34 6.11 7.59 0.61
C LEU A 34 7.31 7.86 -0.30
N LYS A 35 8.23 8.72 0.19
CA LYS A 35 9.37 9.20 -0.60
C LYS A 35 10.38 8.08 -0.89
N HIS A 36 10.68 7.23 0.09
CA HIS A 36 11.69 6.18 -0.04
C HIS A 36 11.09 4.88 -0.56
N TRP A 37 11.76 4.24 -1.52
CA TRP A 37 11.33 2.98 -2.11
C TRP A 37 11.24 1.85 -1.07
N LEU A 38 12.16 1.84 -0.09
CA LEU A 38 12.16 0.86 1.00
C LEU A 38 10.90 1.01 1.87
N ASP A 39 10.50 2.24 2.16
CA ASP A 39 9.29 2.53 2.93
C ASP A 39 8.03 2.14 2.15
N ARG A 40 8.02 2.35 0.82
CA ARG A 40 6.95 1.85 -0.06
C ARG A 40 6.83 0.33 0.01
N SER A 41 7.95 -0.39 -0.09
CA SER A 41 7.96 -1.87 0.04
C SER A 41 7.40 -2.31 1.39
N ARG A 42 7.89 -1.71 2.48
CA ARG A 42 7.43 -2.03 3.85
C ARG A 42 5.95 -1.72 4.05
N ALA A 43 5.45 -0.63 3.46
CA ALA A 43 4.05 -0.26 3.53
C ALA A 43 3.15 -1.32 2.87
N ILE A 44 3.56 -1.86 1.73
CA ILE A 44 2.81 -2.94 1.04
C ILE A 44 2.80 -4.21 1.90
N ASP A 45 3.93 -4.56 2.51
CA ASP A 45 4.01 -5.73 3.40
C ASP A 45 3.08 -5.56 4.63
N VAL A 46 2.95 -4.34 5.16
CA VAL A 46 2.01 -4.04 6.26
C VAL A 46 0.55 -4.17 5.82
N ILE A 47 0.20 -3.64 4.65
CA ILE A 47 -1.16 -3.75 4.09
C ILE A 47 -1.51 -5.23 3.90
N ALA A 48 -0.62 -5.98 3.24
CA ALA A 48 -0.77 -7.42 3.01
C ALA A 48 -0.99 -8.21 4.31
N LEU A 49 -0.19 -7.92 5.33
CA LEU A 49 -0.30 -8.58 6.63
C LEU A 49 -1.64 -8.29 7.29
N ARG A 50 -2.10 -7.03 7.30
CA ARG A 50 -3.35 -6.63 7.94
C ARG A 50 -4.59 -7.20 7.24
N THR A 51 -4.52 -7.36 5.92
CA THR A 51 -5.65 -7.82 5.10
C THR A 51 -5.56 -9.30 4.77
N GLU A 52 -4.63 -10.04 5.39
CA GLU A 52 -4.33 -11.46 5.12
C GLU A 52 -4.19 -11.76 3.61
N THR A 53 -3.62 -10.82 2.87
CA THR A 53 -3.48 -10.87 1.42
C THR A 53 -2.02 -11.12 1.03
N SER A 54 -1.79 -11.61 -0.19
CA SER A 54 -0.43 -11.77 -0.71
C SER A 54 0.22 -10.41 -1.01
N ALA A 55 1.35 -10.14 -0.36
CA ALA A 55 2.18 -8.97 -0.65
C ALA A 55 2.68 -8.96 -2.10
N ASP A 56 2.96 -10.14 -2.67
CA ASP A 56 3.39 -10.26 -4.07
C ASP A 56 2.26 -9.90 -5.03
N LEU A 57 1.01 -10.27 -4.71
CA LEU A 57 -0.16 -9.86 -5.48
C LEU A 57 -0.35 -8.34 -5.42
N LEU A 58 -0.26 -7.74 -4.24
CA LEU A 58 -0.36 -6.29 -4.09
C LEU A 58 0.78 -5.55 -4.83
N LYS A 59 2.01 -6.07 -4.79
CA LYS A 59 3.17 -5.54 -5.54
C LYS A 59 2.98 -5.63 -7.05
N ARG A 60 2.30 -6.67 -7.56
CA ARG A 60 1.96 -6.82 -8.98
C ARG A 60 0.81 -5.94 -9.43
N LEU A 61 -0.12 -5.60 -8.54
CA LEU A 61 -1.22 -4.68 -8.84
C LEU A 61 -0.80 -3.21 -8.82
N LEU A 62 0.30 -2.88 -8.13
CA LEU A 62 0.88 -1.54 -8.10
C LEU A 62 1.23 -0.92 -9.47
N PRO A 63 1.86 -1.66 -10.42
CA PRO A 63 2.10 -1.14 -11.76
C PRO A 63 0.81 -0.95 -12.59
N GLU A 64 -0.25 -1.74 -12.37
CA GLU A 64 -1.49 -1.65 -13.17
C GLU A 64 -2.49 -0.58 -12.69
N ILE A 65 -2.49 -0.22 -11.40
CA ILE A 65 -3.46 0.73 -10.82
C ILE A 65 -2.95 2.20 -10.87
N GLY A 66 -1.74 2.43 -11.40
CA GLY A 66 -1.43 3.72 -11.98
C GLY A 66 0.00 3.84 -12.46
N GLY A 67 0.16 3.89 -13.77
CA GLY A 67 1.28 4.53 -14.45
C GLY A 67 2.64 3.94 -14.11
N ASP A 68 3.13 3.17 -15.07
CA ASP A 68 4.50 2.70 -15.17
C ASP A 68 5.52 3.81 -14.77
N PRO A 69 6.47 3.57 -13.86
CA PRO A 69 7.57 4.49 -13.61
C PRO A 69 8.63 4.50 -14.74
N ASP A 70 8.44 3.72 -15.81
CA ASP A 70 9.37 3.61 -16.94
C ASP A 70 8.85 4.29 -18.24
N ASP A 71 8.13 5.42 -18.12
CA ASP A 71 7.97 6.35 -19.26
C ASP A 71 9.28 7.16 -19.40
N ARG A 72 10.21 6.57 -20.15
CA ARG A 72 11.46 7.18 -20.63
C ARG A 72 11.23 8.18 -21.76
#